data_AF-A0A9X0W7R5-F1
#
_entry.id   AF-A0A9X0W7R5-F1
#
_cell.length_a   1.000
_cell.length_b   1.000
_cell.length_c   1.000
_cell.angle_alpha   90.00
_cell.angle_beta   90.00
_cell.angle_gamma   90.00
#
_symmetry.space_group_name_H-M   'P 1'
#
loop_
_entity.id
_entity.type
_entity.pdbx_description
1 polymer ?
#
loop_
_entity_poly.entity_id
_entity_poly.type
_entity_poly.pdbx_seq_one_letter_code
_entity_poly.pdbx_strand_id
1 'polypeptide(L)'
;MTEEPKLDPATRARYEEERFPQNYESWRYCIEHKCGLRLTPDYIQQRIGILTDPRQEETQRFARTYGNAYLAQVVAWFERAAAAS
;
A
#
# COMPACT_ATOMS: atom_id res chain seq x y z
N MET A 1 -22.18 16.92 -5.07
CA MET A 1 -20.90 17.24 -4.41
C MET A 1 -20.80 16.31 -3.22
N THR A 2 -20.25 15.12 -3.43
CA THR A 2 -20.03 14.17 -2.33
C THR A 2 -18.77 14.67 -1.65
N GLU A 3 -18.90 15.35 -0.51
CA GLU A 3 -17.75 15.60 0.35
C GLU A 3 -17.20 14.22 0.73
N GLU A 4 -16.03 13.88 0.19
CA GLU A 4 -15.26 12.74 0.68
C GLU A 4 -15.13 12.93 2.20
N PRO A 5 -15.45 11.91 3.02
CA PRO A 5 -15.23 12.00 4.45
C PRO A 5 -13.73 12.17 4.66
N LYS A 6 -13.32 13.42 4.89
CA LYS A 6 -11.94 13.77 5.22
C LYS A 6 -11.58 12.98 6.46
N LEU A 7 -10.53 12.17 6.36
CA LEU A 7 -9.95 11.45 7.49
C LEU A 7 -9.93 12.37 8.73
N ASP A 8 -10.36 11.87 9.88
CA ASP A 8 -10.31 12.69 11.08
C ASP A 8 -8.85 13.13 11.35
N PRO A 9 -8.62 14.34 11.92
CA PRO A 9 -7.27 14.87 12.09
C PRO A 9 -6.35 13.99 12.95
N ALA A 10 -6.90 13.24 13.91
CA ALA A 10 -6.12 12.38 14.79
C ALA A 10 -5.64 11.11 14.06
N THR A 11 -6.51 10.50 13.25
CA THR A 11 -6.15 9.37 12.38
C THR A 11 -5.10 9.78 11.35
N ARG A 12 -5.24 10.97 10.75
CA ARG A 12 -4.23 11.50 9.83
C ARG A 12 -2.87 11.66 10.53
N ALA A 13 -2.82 12.28 11.70
CA ALA A 13 -1.58 12.46 12.46
C ALA A 13 -0.91 11.11 12.77
N ARG A 14 -1.70 10.11 13.19
CA ARG A 14 -1.20 8.75 13.41
C ARG A 14 -0.56 8.15 12.15
N TYR A 15 -1.21 8.27 10.98
CA TYR A 15 -0.64 7.75 9.73
C TYR A 15 0.62 8.50 9.27
N GLU A 16 0.70 9.81 9.54
CA GLU A 16 1.88 10.63 9.30
C GLU A 16 3.10 10.11 10.07
N GLU A 17 2.91 9.77 11.35
CA GLU A 17 3.95 9.30 12.26
C GLU A 17 4.28 7.81 12.07
N GLU A 18 3.34 7.00 11.55
CA GLU A 18 3.55 5.57 11.30
C GLU A 18 4.73 5.33 10.34
N ARG A 19 5.75 4.63 10.83
CA ARG A 19 6.93 4.28 10.04
C ARG A 19 6.63 3.20 8.99
N PHE A 20 5.74 2.26 9.33
CA PHE A 20 5.26 1.23 8.43
C PHE A 20 3.74 1.11 8.58
N PRO A 21 2.99 1.02 7.47
CA PRO A 21 1.56 0.88 7.57
C PRO A 21 1.17 -0.46 8.18
N GLN A 22 0.17 -0.43 9.06
CA GLN A 22 -0.30 -1.59 9.82
C GLN A 22 -1.65 -2.10 9.33
N ASN A 23 -2.37 -1.32 8.55
CA ASN A 23 -3.67 -1.69 7.97
C ASN A 23 -3.82 -1.11 6.55
N TYR A 24 -4.91 -1.48 5.89
CA TYR A 24 -5.18 -1.08 4.51
C TYR A 24 -5.30 0.44 4.36
N GLU A 25 -5.99 1.10 5.28
CA GLU A 25 -6.23 2.53 5.25
C GLU A 25 -4.92 3.32 5.43
N SER A 26 -4.06 2.90 6.35
CA SER A 26 -2.75 3.53 6.58
C SER A 26 -1.75 3.22 5.47
N TRP A 27 -1.84 2.03 4.85
CA TRP A 27 -1.08 1.69 3.65
C TRP A 27 -1.47 2.56 2.46
N ARG A 28 -2.77 2.73 2.21
CA ARG A 28 -3.28 3.59 1.15
C ARG A 28 -2.86 5.04 1.38
N TYR A 29 -2.99 5.53 2.62
CA TYR A 29 -2.51 6.86 2.99
C TYR A 29 -1.02 7.04 2.73
N CYS A 30 -0.21 6.03 3.09
CA CYS A 30 1.23 6.05 2.87
C CYS A 30 1.57 6.21 1.38
N ILE A 31 0.91 5.45 0.50
CA ILE A 31 1.16 5.54 -0.95
C ILE A 31 0.67 6.88 -1.52
N GLU A 32 -0.56 7.28 -1.22
CA GLU A 32 -1.21 8.42 -1.87
C GLU A 32 -0.77 9.78 -1.32
N HIS A 33 -0.49 9.86 -0.02
CA HIS A 33 -0.13 11.11 0.64
C HIS A 33 1.36 11.18 0.98
N LYS A 34 1.92 10.19 1.68
CA LYS A 34 3.33 10.23 2.10
C LYS A 34 4.29 10.06 0.92
N CYS A 35 3.98 9.14 0.01
CA CYS A 35 4.76 8.89 -1.20
C CYS A 35 4.28 9.73 -2.40
N GLY A 36 3.10 10.32 -2.35
CA GLY A 36 2.54 11.14 -3.43
C GLY A 36 2.24 10.36 -4.73
N LEU A 37 2.02 9.05 -4.63
CA LEU A 37 1.77 8.16 -5.77
C LEU A 37 0.26 7.91 -5.93
N ARG A 38 -0.23 7.82 -7.17
CA ARG A 38 -1.63 7.42 -7.40
C ARG A 38 -1.75 5.92 -7.60
N LEU A 39 -2.70 5.30 -6.89
CA LEU A 39 -3.11 3.91 -7.07
C LEU A 39 -3.96 3.74 -8.35
N THR A 40 -3.35 4.00 -9.50
CA THR A 40 -3.98 3.74 -10.81
C THR A 40 -4.05 2.24 -11.10
N PRO A 41 -5.00 1.77 -11.92
CA PRO A 41 -5.09 0.36 -12.29
C PRO A 41 -3.77 -0.22 -12.83
N ASP A 42 -3.11 0.48 -13.75
CA ASP A 42 -1.81 0.05 -14.31
C ASP A 42 -0.72 -0.06 -13.23
N TYR A 43 -0.64 0.94 -12.33
CA TYR A 43 0.32 0.90 -11.23
C TYR A 43 0.04 -0.27 -10.29
N ILE A 44 -1.22 -0.52 -9.92
CA ILE A 44 -1.59 -1.63 -9.05
C ILE A 44 -1.21 -2.97 -9.69
N GLN A 45 -1.60 -3.20 -10.96
CA GLN A 45 -1.29 -4.44 -11.66
C GLN A 45 0.22 -4.67 -11.79
N GLN A 46 0.98 -3.62 -12.11
CA GLN A 46 2.44 -3.69 -12.15
C GLN A 46 3.03 -4.08 -10.78
N ARG A 47 2.56 -3.47 -9.68
CA ARG A 47 3.07 -3.79 -8.34
C ARG A 47 2.72 -5.22 -7.91
N ILE A 48 1.51 -5.69 -8.20
CA ILE A 48 1.12 -7.09 -7.94
C ILE A 48 2.04 -8.04 -8.71
N GLY A 49 2.25 -7.81 -10.01
CA GLY A 49 3.10 -8.67 -10.83
C GLY A 49 4.56 -8.74 -10.36
N ILE A 50 5.12 -7.62 -9.90
CA ILE A 50 6.46 -7.60 -9.31
C ILE A 50 6.46 -8.39 -8.00
N LEU A 51 5.64 -7.97 -7.02
CA LEU A 51 5.69 -8.45 -5.64
C LEU A 51 5.25 -9.92 -5.46
N THR A 52 4.57 -10.50 -6.45
CA THR A 52 4.21 -11.92 -6.47
C THR A 52 5.23 -12.81 -7.18
N ASP A 53 6.17 -12.25 -7.96
CA ASP A 53 7.22 -13.05 -8.62
C ASP A 53 8.46 -13.17 -7.69
N PRO A 54 8.75 -14.37 -7.14
CA PRO A 54 9.88 -14.57 -6.24
C PRO A 54 11.24 -14.45 -6.96
N ARG A 55 11.28 -14.44 -8.30
CA ARG A 55 12.50 -14.25 -9.09
C ARG A 55 12.87 -12.78 -9.23
N GLN A 56 11.95 -11.86 -8.95
CA GLN A 56 12.23 -10.43 -9.01
C GLN A 56 13.13 -10.02 -7.86
N GLU A 57 14.19 -9.27 -8.18
CA GLU A 57 15.12 -8.74 -7.18
C GLU A 57 14.39 -7.84 -6.17
N GLU A 58 13.44 -7.03 -6.63
CA GLU A 58 12.63 -6.17 -5.76
C GLU A 58 11.85 -6.98 -4.72
N THR A 59 11.23 -8.09 -5.13
CA THR A 59 10.47 -8.98 -4.25
C THR A 59 11.37 -9.64 -3.22
N GLN A 60 12.51 -10.15 -3.64
CA GLN A 60 13.50 -10.74 -2.73
C GLN A 60 14.03 -9.72 -1.74
N ARG A 61 14.34 -8.50 -2.19
CA ARG A 61 14.79 -7.40 -1.33
C ARG A 61 13.70 -7.00 -0.33
N PHE A 62 12.45 -6.87 -0.79
CA PHE A 62 11.32 -6.53 0.06
C PHE A 62 11.10 -7.61 1.14
N ALA A 63 11.09 -8.88 0.75
CA ALA A 63 10.95 -10.02 1.67
C ALA A 63 12.10 -10.08 2.70
N ARG A 64 13.33 -9.77 2.31
CA ARG A 64 14.47 -9.72 3.24
C ARG A 64 14.36 -8.57 4.24
N THR A 65 13.85 -7.42 3.81
CA THR A 65 13.74 -6.23 4.68
C THR A 65 12.53 -6.31 5.62
N TYR A 66 11.38 -6.79 5.14
CA TYR A 66 10.11 -6.72 5.86
C TYR A 66 9.52 -8.08 6.25
N GLY A 67 10.08 -9.17 5.72
CA GLY A 67 9.58 -10.52 5.94
C GLY A 67 8.48 -10.92 4.95
N ASN A 68 8.37 -12.24 4.72
CA ASN A 68 7.39 -12.81 3.79
C ASN A 68 5.94 -12.57 4.21
N ALA A 69 5.66 -12.53 5.52
CA ALA A 69 4.32 -12.27 6.02
C ALA A 69 3.85 -10.86 5.65
N TYR A 70 4.73 -9.86 5.77
CA TYR A 70 4.40 -8.49 5.41
C TYR A 70 4.30 -8.31 3.89
N LEU A 71 5.16 -8.99 3.11
CA LEU A 71 5.04 -9.04 1.65
C LEU A 71 3.65 -9.54 1.23
N ALA A 72 3.20 -10.68 1.77
CA ALA A 72 1.88 -11.23 1.48
C ALA A 72 0.75 -10.26 1.86
N GLN A 73 0.87 -9.58 3.01
CA GLN A 73 -0.10 -8.58 3.45
C GLN A 73 -0.17 -7.38 2.49
N VAL A 74 0.98 -6.89 2.00
CA VAL A 74 1.05 -5.77 1.04
C VAL A 74 0.46 -6.17 -0.30
N VAL A 75 0.73 -7.39 -0.79
CA VAL A 75 0.09 -7.93 -1.99
C VAL A 75 -1.43 -7.96 -1.82
N ALA A 76 -1.94 -8.48 -0.70
CA ALA A 76 -3.38 -8.51 -0.43
C ALA A 76 -4.01 -7.09 -0.38
N TRP A 77 -3.28 -6.07 0.06
CA TRP A 77 -3.74 -4.68 0.00
C TRP A 77 -3.80 -4.14 -1.43
N PHE A 78 -2.82 -4.46 -2.28
CA PHE A 78 -2.90 -4.13 -3.71
C PHE A 78 -4.06 -4.84 -4.40
N GLU A 79 -4.30 -6.13 -4.11
CA GLU A 79 -5.44 -6.88 -4.63
C GLU A 79 -6.77 -6.29 -4.19
N ARG A 80 -6.91 -5.90 -2.91
CA ARG A 80 -8.09 -5.20 -2.41
C ARG A 80 -8.32 -3.87 -3.14
N ALA A 81 -7.26 -3.11 -3.43
CA ALA A 81 -7.36 -1.87 -4.18
C ALA A 81 -7.80 -2.11 -5.63
N ALA A 82 -7.31 -3.17 -6.28
CA ALA A 82 -7.74 -3.58 -7.62
C ALA A 82 -9.23 -3.94 -7.69
N ALA A 83 -9.78 -4.58 -6.65
CA ALA A 83 -11.20 -4.94 -6.59
C ALA A 83 -12.13 -3.73 -6.34
N ALA A 84 -11.58 -2.63 -5.83
CA ALA A 84 -12.32 -1.40 -5.53
C ALA A 84 -12.22 -0.35 -6.64
N SER A 85 -11.55 -0.65 -7.76
CA SER A 85 -11.33 0.27 -8.90
C SER A 85 -12.25 0.00 -10.08
#